data_AF-T0YJW1-F1
#
_entry.id   AF-T0YJW1-F1
#
_cell.length_a   1.000
_cell.length_b   1.000
_cell.length_c   1.000
_cell.angle_alpha   90.00
_cell.angle_beta   90.00
_cell.angle_gamma   90.00
#
_symmetry.space_group_name_H-M   'P 1'
#
loop_
_entity.id
_entity.type
_entity.pdbx_description
1 polymer ?
#
loop_
_entity_poly.entity_id
_entity_poly.type
_entity_poly.pdbx_seq_one_letter_code
_entity_poly.pdbx_strand_id
1 'polypeptide(L)'
;MRAILDTTDVPETPTSFVKRSKTGGIHAVKVRVRLWDASREVVIYTNADQAVSDRVERNEALSRIGEALTTLAAKGATWSEAKLHAAISEVVGDWKEFVQVRVKRGGAIPRVAWEYRDREVKRAARQDGKYALVCTDERLSAAE
;
A
#
# COMPACT_ATOMS: atom_id res chain seq x y z
N MET A 1 10.23 3.97 9.17
CA MET A 1 10.26 4.28 7.72
C MET A 1 8.88 4.53 7.14
N ARG A 2 7.91 3.58 7.22
CA ARG A 2 6.54 3.76 6.68
C ARG A 2 5.86 5.08 7.11
N ALA A 3 5.91 5.42 8.40
CA ALA A 3 5.32 6.67 8.90
C ALA A 3 5.90 7.94 8.25
N ILE A 4 7.19 7.92 7.87
CA ILE A 4 7.86 9.05 7.24
C ILE A 4 7.39 9.20 5.78
N LEU A 5 7.23 8.08 5.06
CA LEU A 5 6.69 8.07 3.69
C LEU A 5 5.22 8.53 3.67
N ASP A 6 4.44 8.18 4.70
CA ASP A 6 3.03 8.58 4.85
C ASP A 6 2.85 10.09 5.05
N THR A 7 3.74 10.73 5.81
CA THR A 7 3.59 12.14 6.22
C THR A 7 4.35 13.11 5.33
N THR A 8 5.37 12.65 4.61
CA THR A 8 6.19 13.55 3.80
C THR A 8 5.60 13.70 2.41
N ASP A 9 5.30 14.94 2.07
CA ASP A 9 4.90 15.31 0.72
C ASP A 9 6.13 15.60 -0.14
N VAL A 10 6.10 15.09 -1.37
CA VAL A 10 7.15 15.33 -2.37
C VAL A 10 6.44 15.97 -3.56
N PRO A 11 6.33 17.30 -3.59
CA PRO A 11 5.57 17.97 -4.64
C PRO A 11 6.24 17.72 -5.99
N GLU A 12 5.47 17.59 -7.06
CA GLU A 12 6.00 17.46 -8.43
C GLU A 12 6.17 18.86 -9.05
N THR A 13 7.22 19.57 -8.60
CA THR A 13 7.49 20.97 -8.97
C THR A 13 8.92 21.13 -9.49
N PRO A 14 9.23 22.20 -10.24
CA PRO A 14 10.59 22.42 -10.74
C PRO A 14 11.67 22.45 -9.64
N THR A 15 11.32 22.87 -8.41
CA THR A 15 12.25 22.97 -7.28
C THR A 15 12.57 21.64 -6.62
N SER A 16 11.69 20.64 -6.76
CA SER A 16 11.89 19.28 -6.25
C SER A 16 12.36 18.32 -7.33
N PHE A 17 12.41 18.75 -8.60
CA PHE A 17 12.86 17.93 -9.72
C PHE A 17 14.35 17.61 -9.61
N VAL A 18 14.67 16.32 -9.62
CA VAL A 18 16.07 15.83 -9.56
C VAL A 18 16.56 15.47 -10.94
N LYS A 19 15.88 14.54 -11.61
CA LYS A 19 16.28 14.08 -12.94
C LYS A 19 15.15 13.38 -13.68
N ARG A 20 15.32 13.25 -14.99
CA ARG A 20 14.51 12.37 -15.82
C ARG A 20 15.08 10.95 -15.76
N SER A 21 14.24 9.98 -15.45
CA SER A 21 14.53 8.55 -15.55
C SER A 21 13.96 7.96 -16.85
N LYS A 22 14.19 6.67 -17.10
CA LYS A 22 13.56 5.95 -18.22
C LYS A 22 12.04 5.90 -18.11
N THR A 23 11.54 5.93 -16.88
CA THR A 23 10.12 5.79 -16.49
C THR A 23 9.64 7.09 -15.86
N GLY A 24 9.92 8.25 -16.46
CA GLY A 24 9.39 9.54 -15.98
C GLY A 24 10.32 10.35 -15.07
N GLY A 25 9.79 11.45 -14.53
CA GLY A 25 10.53 12.40 -13.71
C GLY A 25 10.64 11.98 -12.25
N ILE A 26 11.86 12.06 -11.70
CA ILE A 26 12.12 11.83 -10.28
C ILE A 26 12.12 13.19 -9.58
N HIS A 27 11.29 13.32 -8.54
CA HIS A 27 11.29 14.46 -7.64
C HIS A 27 11.70 14.00 -6.25
N ALA A 28 12.42 14.82 -5.51
CA ALA A 28 12.88 14.47 -4.17
C ALA A 28 12.92 15.66 -3.22
N VAL A 29 12.81 15.36 -1.93
CA VAL A 29 13.01 16.30 -0.83
C VAL A 29 13.90 15.64 0.22
N LYS A 30 14.77 16.43 0.83
CA LYS A 30 15.58 16.00 1.97
C LYS A 30 14.88 16.41 3.26
N VAL A 31 14.67 15.45 4.15
CA VAL A 31 14.05 15.67 5.46
C VAL A 31 14.94 15.15 6.58
N ARG A 32 14.86 15.79 7.73
CA ARG A 32 15.54 15.34 8.95
C ARG A 32 14.53 14.63 9.85
N VAL A 33 14.80 13.38 10.19
CA VAL A 33 13.88 12.49 10.91
C VAL A 33 14.61 11.73 12.00
N ARG A 34 13.88 11.31 13.04
CA ARG A 34 14.45 10.43 14.07
C ARG A 34 14.36 8.97 13.59
N LEU A 35 15.51 8.34 13.36
CA LEU A 35 15.66 6.95 12.99
C LEU A 35 16.64 6.28 13.94
N TRP A 36 16.24 5.16 14.55
CA TRP A 36 17.06 4.38 15.49
C TRP A 36 17.68 5.25 16.59
N ASP A 37 16.84 6.06 17.24
CA ASP A 37 17.21 7.00 18.29
C ASP A 37 18.19 8.13 17.91
N ALA A 38 18.57 8.23 16.64
CA ALA A 38 19.40 9.31 16.14
C ALA A 38 18.61 10.21 15.18
N SER A 39 18.95 11.49 15.15
CA SER A 39 18.53 12.40 14.07
C SER A 39 19.33 12.05 12.82
N ARG A 40 18.64 11.73 11.72
CA ARG A 40 19.24 11.36 10.44
C ARG A 40 18.61 12.16 9.31
N GLU A 41 19.39 12.38 8.27
CA GLU A 41 18.89 12.95 7.03
C GLU A 41 18.46 11.83 6.08
N VAL A 42 17.29 12.01 5.49
CA VAL A 42 16.66 11.05 4.59
C VAL A 42 16.20 11.82 3.37
N VAL A 43 16.55 11.32 2.19
CA VAL A 43 15.99 11.80 0.93
C VAL A 43 14.78 10.94 0.61
N ILE A 44 13.64 11.58 0.42
CA ILE A 44 12.43 10.93 -0.03
C ILE A 44 12.20 11.36 -1.46
N TYR A 45 12.09 10.40 -2.35
CA TYR A 45 11.81 10.66 -3.75
C TYR A 45 10.50 10.00 -4.18
N THR A 46 9.86 10.61 -5.16
CA THR A 46 8.70 10.07 -5.86
C THR A 46 9.00 9.89 -7.34
N ASN A 47 8.44 8.83 -7.91
CA ASN A 47 8.36 8.61 -9.34
C ASN A 47 6.88 8.45 -9.72
N ALA A 48 6.36 9.40 -10.51
CA ALA A 48 4.94 9.43 -10.90
C ALA A 48 4.51 8.20 -11.70
N ASP A 49 5.32 7.72 -12.64
CA ASP A 49 4.97 6.54 -13.45
C ASP A 49 4.97 5.27 -12.59
N GLN A 50 5.93 5.18 -11.66
CA GLN A 50 5.94 4.09 -10.69
C GLN A 50 4.73 4.17 -9.75
N ALA A 51 4.35 5.37 -9.29
CA ALA A 51 3.15 5.56 -8.48
C ALA A 51 1.87 5.11 -9.22
N VAL A 52 1.79 5.39 -10.53
CA VAL A 52 0.69 4.89 -11.36
C VAL A 52 0.71 3.37 -11.43
N SER A 53 1.89 2.77 -11.68
CA SER A 53 2.06 1.31 -11.74
C SER A 53 1.64 0.64 -10.43
N ASP A 54 2.19 1.08 -9.29
CA ASP A 54 1.91 0.55 -7.96
C ASP A 54 0.41 0.63 -7.64
N ARG A 55 -0.22 1.76 -8.00
CA ARG A 55 -1.66 1.96 -7.84
C ARG A 55 -2.48 0.99 -8.66
N VAL A 56 -2.12 0.77 -9.92
CA VAL A 56 -2.81 -0.17 -10.81
C VAL A 56 -2.67 -1.59 -10.27
N GLU A 57 -1.46 -2.01 -9.91
CA GLU A 57 -1.19 -3.34 -9.36
C GLU A 57 -2.01 -3.60 -8.09
N ARG A 58 -1.99 -2.66 -7.12
CA ARG A 58 -2.82 -2.78 -5.92
C ARG A 58 -4.31 -2.88 -6.26
N ASN A 59 -4.81 -1.97 -7.08
CA ASN A 59 -6.25 -1.91 -7.37
C ASN A 59 -6.71 -3.17 -8.12
N GLU A 60 -5.91 -3.68 -9.04
CA GLU A 60 -6.18 -4.92 -9.75
C GLU A 60 -6.18 -6.13 -8.80
N ALA A 61 -5.16 -6.24 -7.94
CA ALA A 61 -5.10 -7.30 -6.94
C ALA A 61 -6.31 -7.27 -5.98
N LEU A 62 -6.65 -6.09 -5.45
CA LEU A 62 -7.80 -5.92 -4.56
C LEU A 62 -9.12 -6.22 -5.27
N SER A 63 -9.28 -5.82 -6.53
CA SER A 63 -10.47 -6.13 -7.33
C SER A 63 -10.66 -7.65 -7.48
N ARG A 64 -9.60 -8.37 -7.87
CA ARG A 64 -9.62 -9.84 -7.99
C ARG A 64 -9.97 -10.52 -6.67
N ILE A 65 -9.42 -10.02 -5.56
CA ILE A 65 -9.74 -10.52 -4.21
C ILE A 65 -11.22 -10.28 -3.88
N GLY A 66 -11.76 -9.10 -4.18
CA GLY A 66 -13.16 -8.78 -3.94
C GLY A 66 -14.11 -9.68 -4.73
N GLU A 67 -13.81 -9.95 -6.00
CA GLU A 67 -14.54 -10.90 -6.84
C GLU A 67 -14.49 -12.32 -6.29
N ALA A 68 -13.30 -12.77 -5.87
CA ALA A 68 -13.10 -14.09 -5.27
C ALA A 68 -13.86 -14.24 -3.94
N LEU A 69 -13.84 -13.23 -3.06
CA LEU A 69 -14.59 -13.23 -1.80
C LEU A 69 -16.10 -13.20 -2.02
N THR A 70 -16.58 -12.46 -3.02
CA THR A 70 -18.00 -12.44 -3.41
C THR A 70 -18.43 -13.81 -3.92
N THR A 71 -17.61 -14.44 -4.76
CA THR A 71 -17.84 -15.81 -5.24
C THR A 71 -17.81 -16.82 -4.10
N LEU A 72 -16.88 -16.68 -3.16
CA LEU A 72 -16.77 -17.53 -1.98
C LEU A 72 -17.98 -17.36 -1.06
N ALA A 73 -18.52 -16.15 -0.91
CA ALA A 73 -19.73 -15.90 -0.12
C ALA A 73 -20.96 -16.62 -0.69
N ALA A 74 -21.08 -16.72 -2.01
CA ALA A 74 -22.14 -17.45 -2.67
C ALA A 74 -21.95 -18.98 -2.59
N LYS A 75 -20.75 -19.49 -2.93
CA LYS A 75 -20.45 -20.94 -2.96
C LYS A 75 -20.31 -21.56 -1.57
N GLY A 76 -19.82 -20.79 -0.61
CA GLY A 76 -19.45 -21.25 0.74
C GLY A 76 -20.62 -21.26 1.73
N ALA A 77 -21.86 -21.01 1.31
CA ALA A 77 -23.02 -20.95 2.21
C ALA A 77 -23.17 -22.21 3.10
N THR A 78 -22.91 -23.39 2.52
CA THR A 78 -23.02 -24.69 3.19
C THR A 78 -21.72 -25.19 3.80
N TRP A 79 -20.61 -24.46 3.66
CA TRP A 79 -19.31 -24.91 4.15
C TRP A 79 -19.18 -24.78 5.67
N SER A 80 -18.30 -25.61 6.25
CA SER A 80 -17.92 -25.47 7.65
C SER A 80 -17.11 -24.19 7.87
N GLU A 81 -17.16 -23.66 9.10
CA GLU A 81 -16.43 -22.44 9.47
C GLU A 81 -14.91 -22.61 9.23
N ALA A 82 -14.34 -23.77 9.58
CA ALA A 82 -12.94 -24.07 9.33
C ALA A 82 -12.57 -24.02 7.83
N LYS A 83 -13.43 -24.60 6.97
CA LYS A 83 -13.23 -24.57 5.51
C LYS A 83 -13.35 -23.16 4.95
N LEU A 84 -14.27 -22.35 5.47
CA LEU A 84 -14.40 -20.94 5.09
C LEU A 84 -13.17 -20.13 5.48
N HIS A 85 -12.65 -20.30 6.70
CA HIS A 85 -11.46 -19.58 7.13
C HIS A 85 -10.21 -19.95 6.32
N ALA A 86 -10.03 -21.22 5.98
CA ALA A 86 -8.95 -21.66 5.11
C ALA A 86 -9.05 -21.00 3.72
N ALA A 87 -10.22 -21.06 3.09
CA ALA A 87 -10.45 -20.46 1.78
C ALA A 87 -10.33 -18.92 1.79
N ILE A 88 -10.81 -18.25 2.84
CA ILE A 88 -10.62 -16.80 3.01
C ILE A 88 -9.13 -16.46 3.11
N SER A 89 -8.37 -17.22 3.89
CA SER A 89 -6.93 -17.00 4.05
C SER A 89 -6.17 -17.18 2.74
N GLU A 90 -6.55 -18.15 1.93
CA GLU A 90 -5.98 -18.40 0.61
C GLU A 90 -6.30 -17.25 -0.37
N VAL A 91 -7.55 -16.81 -0.40
CA VAL A 91 -8.00 -15.71 -1.29
C VAL A 91 -7.34 -14.38 -0.92
N VAL A 92 -7.25 -14.07 0.38
CA VAL A 92 -6.77 -12.77 0.85
C VAL A 92 -5.25 -12.71 0.88
N GLY A 93 -4.56 -13.80 1.25
CA GLY A 93 -3.10 -13.89 1.29
C GLY A 93 -2.45 -12.71 2.02
N ASP A 94 -1.46 -12.10 1.38
CA ASP A 94 -0.70 -10.96 1.91
C ASP A 94 -1.50 -9.65 1.97
N TRP A 95 -2.66 -9.59 1.30
CA TRP A 95 -3.51 -8.39 1.22
C TRP A 95 -4.47 -8.25 2.42
N LYS A 96 -4.29 -9.05 3.47
CA LYS A 96 -5.16 -9.07 4.67
C LYS A 96 -5.29 -7.72 5.39
N GLU A 97 -4.31 -6.84 5.24
CA GLU A 97 -4.38 -5.51 5.85
C GLU A 97 -5.42 -4.60 5.15
N PHE A 98 -5.80 -4.90 3.91
CA PHE A 98 -6.69 -4.08 3.09
C PHE A 98 -8.13 -4.57 3.05
N VAL A 99 -8.41 -5.76 3.56
CA VAL A 99 -9.73 -6.38 3.49
C VAL A 99 -10.18 -6.81 4.88
N GLN A 100 -11.43 -6.54 5.22
CA GLN A 100 -12.08 -7.08 6.40
C GLN A 100 -13.07 -8.16 5.96
N VAL A 101 -12.90 -9.38 6.48
CA VAL A 101 -13.80 -10.50 6.22
C VAL A 101 -14.37 -11.01 7.54
N ARG A 102 -15.67 -11.26 7.58
CA ARG A 102 -16.41 -11.78 8.74
C ARG A 102 -17.25 -12.99 8.31
N VAL A 103 -17.16 -14.08 9.07
CA VAL A 103 -18.02 -15.25 8.90
C VAL A 103 -19.20 -15.14 9.87
N LYS A 104 -20.43 -15.11 9.36
CA LYS A 104 -21.66 -15.09 10.16
C LYS A 104 -22.03 -16.51 10.59
N ARG A 105 -22.47 -16.66 11.84
CA ARG A 105 -23.01 -17.92 12.39
C ARG A 105 -24.54 -17.93 12.31
N GLY A 106 -25.15 -19.11 12.15
CA GLY A 106 -26.61 -19.29 12.34
C GLY A 106 -27.52 -19.07 11.12
N GLY A 107 -27.22 -19.69 9.96
CA GLY A 107 -28.19 -19.82 8.85
C GLY A 107 -28.45 -18.57 8.00
N ALA A 108 -27.95 -17.39 8.39
CA ALA A 108 -28.05 -16.17 7.58
C ALA A 108 -27.15 -16.25 6.34
N ILE A 109 -27.74 -16.13 5.15
CA ILE A 109 -27.06 -16.02 3.85
C ILE A 109 -26.97 -14.52 3.48
N PRO A 110 -25.82 -14.00 3.02
CA PRO A 110 -24.54 -14.69 2.82
C PRO A 110 -23.76 -14.91 4.12
N ARG A 111 -23.11 -16.08 4.21
CA ARG A 111 -22.36 -16.54 5.38
C ARG A 111 -21.00 -15.84 5.54
N VAL A 112 -20.46 -15.29 4.46
CA VAL A 112 -19.25 -14.47 4.43
C VAL A 112 -19.67 -13.05 4.09
N ALA A 113 -19.36 -12.11 4.97
CA ALA A 113 -19.47 -10.67 4.71
C ALA A 113 -18.07 -10.09 4.61
N TRP A 114 -17.82 -9.22 3.64
CA TRP A 114 -16.51 -8.61 3.46
C TRP A 114 -16.65 -7.16 2.99
N GLU A 115 -15.63 -6.36 3.29
CA GLU A 115 -15.50 -4.97 2.86
C GLU A 115 -14.02 -4.58 2.72
N TYR A 116 -13.74 -3.59 1.88
CA TYR A 116 -12.41 -2.98 1.85
C TYR A 116 -12.19 -2.11 3.08
N ARG A 117 -10.97 -2.14 3.59
CA ARG A 117 -10.52 -1.19 4.61
C ARG A 117 -10.07 0.08 3.92
N ASP A 118 -11.03 0.94 3.57
CA ASP A 118 -10.78 2.19 2.83
C ASP A 118 -9.66 3.03 3.40
N ARG A 119 -9.54 3.10 4.74
CA ARG A 119 -8.47 3.82 5.41
C ARG A 119 -7.09 3.26 5.06
N GLU A 120 -6.94 1.94 5.03
CA GLU A 120 -5.68 1.25 4.77
C GLU A 120 -5.32 1.35 3.28
N VAL A 121 -6.32 1.21 2.40
CA VAL A 121 -6.16 1.42 0.95
C VAL A 121 -5.72 2.87 0.65
N LYS A 122 -6.38 3.87 1.27
CA LYS A 122 -6.00 5.28 1.14
C LYS A 122 -4.62 5.58 1.73
N ARG A 123 -4.23 4.89 2.81
CA ARG A 123 -2.88 5.02 3.37
C ARG A 123 -1.83 4.48 2.40
N ALA A 124 -2.00 3.27 1.90
CA ALA A 124 -1.08 2.69 0.90
C ALA A 124 -0.98 3.57 -0.35
N ALA A 125 -2.10 4.13 -0.82
CA ALA A 125 -2.10 5.03 -1.97
C ALA A 125 -1.24 6.30 -1.78
N ARG A 126 -0.96 6.74 -0.54
CA ARG A 126 -0.06 7.87 -0.26
C ARG A 126 1.41 7.52 -0.38
N GLN A 127 1.74 6.23 -0.38
CA GLN A 127 3.10 5.71 -0.49
C GLN A 127 3.45 5.28 -1.91
N ASP A 128 2.48 5.24 -2.83
CA ASP A 128 2.69 4.82 -4.22
C ASP A 128 3.82 5.62 -4.86
N GLY A 129 4.80 4.91 -5.43
CA GLY A 129 5.98 5.48 -6.07
C GLY A 129 6.90 6.29 -5.15
N LYS A 130 6.68 6.29 -3.82
CA LYS A 130 7.55 6.95 -2.84
C LYS A 130 8.57 5.99 -2.27
N TYR A 131 9.80 6.48 -2.17
CA TYR A 131 10.92 5.73 -1.64
C TYR A 131 11.76 6.61 -0.73
N ALA A 132 12.43 6.00 0.24
CA ALA A 132 13.32 6.67 1.17
C ALA A 132 14.74 6.14 1.04
N LEU A 133 15.69 7.05 0.90
CA LEU A 133 17.12 6.79 0.93
C LEU A 133 17.71 7.45 2.17
N VAL A 134 18.43 6.67 2.98
CA VAL A 134 19.13 7.20 4.15
C VAL A 134 20.42 7.86 3.66
N CYS A 135 20.63 9.13 3.98
CA CYS A 135 21.88 9.81 3.69
C CYS A 135 22.94 9.32 4.69
N THR A 136 23.92 8.57 4.20
CA THR A 136 25.11 8.20 4.98
C THR A 136 26.16 9.31 4.99
N ASP A 137 26.11 10.21 4.00
CA ASP A 137 26.89 11.46 3.96
C ASP A 137 25.93 12.66 3.99
N GLU A 138 25.99 13.44 5.06
CA GLU A 138 25.09 14.57 5.32
C GLU A 138 25.42 15.81 4.45
N ARG A 139 26.59 15.82 3.80
CA ARG A 139 27.02 16.93 2.93
C ARG A 139 26.32 16.93 1.57
N LEU A 140 25.76 15.79 1.17
CA LEU A 140 25.11 15.62 -0.13
C LEU A 140 23.64 16.08 -0.08
N SER A 141 23.22 16.77 -1.13
CA SER A 141 21.84 17.21 -1.36
C SER A 141 20.99 16.10 -2.01
N ALA A 142 19.68 16.31 -2.11
CA ALA A 142 18.78 15.34 -2.76
C ALA A 142 19.01 15.18 -4.27
N ALA A 143 19.76 16.10 -4.88
CA ALA A 143 20.05 16.10 -6.32
C ALA A 143 21.41 15.46 -6.68
N GLU A 144 22.27 15.21 -5.68
CA GLU A 144 23.61 14.64 -5.81
C GLU A 144 23.60 13.12 -5.54
#